data_AF-A0A6F8XMH4-F1
#
_entry.id   AF-A0A6F8XMH4-F1
#
_cell.length_a   1.000
_cell.length_b   1.000
_cell.length_c   1.000
_cell.angle_alpha   90.00
_cell.angle_beta   90.00
_cell.angle_gamma   90.00
#
_symmetry.space_group_name_H-M   'P 1'
#
loop_
_entity.id
_entity.type
_entity.pdbx_description
1 polymer ?
#
loop_
_entity_poly.entity_id
_entity_poly.type
_entity_poly.pdbx_seq_one_letter_code
_entity_poly.pdbx_strand_id
1 'polypeptide(L)'
;MRYLGTVVVYLNVPTAGTRTVTVTYEASGEREITVAINSAAPRTFTANGTSWVLPRTFSFTAAVPAGRVAITLYSETSPPPDIDKITVS
;
A
#
# COMPACT_ATOMS: atom_id res chain seq x y z
N MET A 1 -8.45 8.44 -0.47
CA MET A 1 -9.42 8.11 0.60
C MET A 1 -8.70 8.21 1.94
N ARG A 2 -9.27 8.97 2.89
CA ARG A 2 -8.82 8.94 4.28
C ARG A 2 -9.39 7.74 5.02
N TYR A 3 -8.54 7.02 5.73
CA TYR A 3 -8.94 5.84 6.52
C TYR A 3 -8.38 5.93 7.93
N LEU A 4 -9.15 5.39 8.88
CA LEU A 4 -8.71 5.16 10.26
C LEU A 4 -8.78 3.65 10.47
N GLY A 5 -7.62 2.99 10.56
CA GLY A 5 -7.52 1.53 10.68
C GLY A 5 -6.91 0.88 9.45
N THR A 6 -7.67 -0.01 8.79
CA THR A 6 -7.14 -0.90 7.75
C THR A 6 -7.90 -0.72 6.42
N VAL A 7 -7.16 -0.67 5.32
CA VAL A 7 -7.71 -0.79 3.96
C VAL A 7 -7.30 -2.14 3.39
N VAL A 8 -8.25 -2.86 2.78
CA VAL A 8 -7.97 -4.09 2.04
C VAL A 8 -8.42 -3.91 0.60
N VAL A 9 -7.49 -4.05 -0.34
CA VAL A 9 -7.76 -4.05 -1.77
C VAL A 9 -7.66 -5.48 -2.28
N TYR A 10 -8.70 -5.94 -2.97
CA TYR A 10 -8.68 -7.22 -3.66
C TYR A 10 -8.42 -7.02 -5.14
N LEU A 11 -7.45 -7.75 -5.67
CA LEU A 11 -7.18 -7.83 -7.11
C LEU A 11 -7.12 -9.29 -7.54
N ASN A 12 -7.43 -9.54 -8.81
CA ASN A 12 -7.23 -10.85 -9.42
C ASN A 12 -5.97 -10.82 -10.28
N VAL A 13 -4.96 -11.61 -9.91
CA VAL A 13 -3.67 -11.67 -10.60
C VAL A 13 -3.66 -12.91 -11.50
N PRO A 14 -3.47 -12.78 -12.82
CA PRO A 14 -3.59 -13.93 -13.74
C PRO A 14 -2.45 -14.94 -13.58
N THR A 15 -1.23 -14.48 -13.27
CA THR A 15 -0.03 -15.32 -13.18
C THR A 15 0.79 -14.94 -11.96
N ALA A 16 1.21 -15.93 -11.18
CA ALA A 16 2.08 -15.72 -10.03
C ALA A 16 3.46 -15.22 -10.48
N GLY A 17 4.14 -14.44 -9.64
CA GLY A 17 5.51 -14.03 -9.90
C GLY A 17 5.99 -12.88 -9.02
N THR A 18 7.25 -12.50 -9.19
CA THR A 18 7.78 -11.25 -8.64
C THR A 18 7.16 -10.09 -9.40
N ARG A 19 6.43 -9.23 -8.71
CA ARG A 19 5.73 -8.07 -9.26
C ARG A 19 6.22 -6.80 -8.60
N THR A 20 6.12 -5.68 -9.31
CA THR A 20 6.26 -4.35 -8.70
C THR A 20 4.91 -3.93 -8.16
N VAL A 21 4.86 -3.62 -6.86
CA VAL A 21 3.71 -3.03 -6.20
C VAL A 21 3.98 -1.55 -6.01
N THR A 22 3.09 -0.70 -6.52
CA THR A 22 3.18 0.76 -6.36
C THR A 22 1.97 1.25 -5.59
N VAL A 23 2.22 2.00 -4.51
CA VAL A 23 1.19 2.66 -3.72
C VAL A 23 1.27 4.16 -3.99
N THR A 24 0.15 4.74 -4.42
CA THR A 24 -0.05 6.19 -4.55
C THR A 24 -0.80 6.68 -3.32
N TYR A 25 -0.28 7.71 -2.67
CA TYR A 25 -0.77 8.24 -1.40
C TYR A 25 -0.65 9.76 -1.32
N GLU A 26 -1.36 10.37 -0.36
CA GLU A 26 -1.27 11.80 -0.03
C GLU A 26 -0.99 11.95 1.47
N ALA A 27 -0.07 12.85 1.83
CA ALA A 27 0.36 13.04 3.21
C ALA A 27 0.74 14.49 3.48
N SER A 28 0.47 14.96 4.69
CA SER A 28 1.12 16.15 5.26
C SER A 28 1.88 15.75 6.53
N GLY A 29 3.20 15.93 6.48
CA GLY A 29 4.16 15.40 7.43
C GLY A 29 4.63 13.98 7.10
N GLU A 30 5.43 13.42 8.00
CA GLU A 30 5.84 12.03 7.99
C GLU A 30 4.69 11.13 8.51
N ARG A 31 4.44 10.03 7.82
CA ARG A 31 3.44 9.02 8.15
C ARG A 31 4.03 7.63 7.97
N GLU A 32 3.41 6.65 8.59
CA GLU A 32 3.72 5.23 8.39
C GLU A 32 2.67 4.57 7.50
N ILE A 33 3.10 3.67 6.62
CA ILE A 33 2.23 2.68 5.98
C ILE A 33 2.89 1.31 6.09
N THR A 34 2.16 0.35 6.63
CA THR A 34 2.48 -1.07 6.56
C THR A 34 1.64 -1.75 5.49
N VAL A 35 2.29 -2.54 4.62
CA VAL A 35 1.66 -3.27 3.51
C VAL A 35 1.86 -4.77 3.71
N ALA A 36 0.77 -5.54 3.66
CA ALA A 36 0.77 -7.00 3.67
C ALA A 36 0.08 -7.55 2.41
N ILE A 37 0.64 -8.61 1.82
CA ILE A 37 0.08 -9.29 0.65
C ILE A 37 -0.35 -10.69 1.06
N ASN A 38 -1.65 -10.93 1.10
CA ASN A 38 -2.24 -12.13 1.71
C ASN A 38 -1.65 -12.37 3.11
N SER A 39 -1.05 -13.54 3.34
CA SER A 39 -0.41 -13.94 4.61
C SER A 39 1.10 -13.78 4.61
N ALA A 40 1.69 -13.06 3.63
CA ALA A 40 3.11 -12.78 3.62
C ALA A 40 3.51 -11.82 4.75
N ALA A 41 4.79 -11.84 5.14
CA ALA A 41 5.31 -10.92 6.15
C ALA A 41 5.08 -9.45 5.71
N PRO A 42 4.53 -8.60 6.60
CA PRO A 42 4.26 -7.20 6.28
C PRO A 42 5.55 -6.42 6.06
N ARG A 43 5.47 -5.35 5.28
CA ARG A 43 6.56 -4.39 5.04
C ARG A 43 6.10 -2.98 5.40
N THR A 44 6.87 -2.30 6.24
CA THR A 44 6.59 -0.93 6.66
C THR A 44 7.40 0.07 5.84
N PHE A 45 6.75 1.17 5.47
CA PHE A 45 7.29 2.26 4.67
C PHE A 45 7.00 3.59 5.33
N THR A 46 7.94 4.52 5.20
CA THR A 46 7.74 5.92 5.55
C THR A 46 7.09 6.66 4.37
N ALA A 47 5.95 7.29 4.61
CA ALA A 47 5.20 8.07 3.65
C ALA A 47 5.32 9.56 3.98
N ASN A 48 6.14 10.27 3.20
CA ASN A 48 6.44 11.68 3.41
C ASN A 48 5.69 12.56 2.42
N GLY A 49 5.03 13.60 2.91
CA GLY A 49 4.39 14.60 2.06
C GLY A 49 4.23 15.96 2.73
N THR A 50 3.87 16.96 1.94
CA THR A 50 3.67 18.34 2.39
C THR A 50 2.23 18.81 2.25
N SER A 51 1.35 18.00 1.65
CA SER A 51 -0.01 18.39 1.29
C SER A 51 -0.92 17.16 1.14
N TRP A 52 -2.16 17.29 1.59
CA TRP A 52 -3.21 16.28 1.47
C TRP A 52 -3.89 16.24 0.09
N VAL A 53 -3.38 16.99 -0.89
CA VAL A 53 -3.92 17.02 -2.27
C VAL A 53 -2.84 16.84 -3.34
N LEU A 54 -1.60 16.50 -2.93
CA LEU A 54 -0.49 16.24 -3.83
C LEU A 54 -0.09 14.76 -3.74
N PRO A 55 -0.51 13.92 -4.70
CA PRO A 55 -0.18 12.51 -4.70
C PRO A 55 1.32 12.27 -4.81
N ARG A 56 1.77 11.24 -4.10
CA ARG A 56 3.13 10.70 -4.08
C ARG A 56 3.10 9.20 -4.20
N THR A 57 4.23 8.59 -4.53
CA THR A 57 4.31 7.15 -4.73
C THR A 57 5.53 6.54 -4.05
N PHE A 58 5.40 5.31 -3.57
CA PHE A 58 6.53 4.41 -3.38
C PHE A 58 6.26 3.09 -4.09
N SER A 59 7.34 2.38 -4.40
CA SER A 59 7.28 1.07 -5.08
C SER A 59 8.20 0.07 -4.41
N PHE A 60 7.82 -1.20 -4.44
CA PHE A 60 8.64 -2.31 -3.98
C PHE A 60 8.33 -3.57 -4.79
N THR A 61 9.30 -4.47 -4.89
CA THR A 61 9.08 -5.80 -5.48
C THR A 61 8.61 -6.79 -4.41
N ALA A 62 7.67 -7.66 -4.77
CA ALA A 62 7.19 -8.73 -3.91
C ALA A 62 6.76 -9.96 -4.74
N ALA A 63 6.82 -11.14 -4.13
CA ALA A 63 6.17 -12.32 -4.70
C ALA A 63 4.65 -12.17 -4.55
N VAL A 64 3.93 -12.22 -5.67
CA VAL A 64 2.47 -12.10 -5.71
C VAL A 64 1.91 -13.38 -6.34
N PRO A 65 1.01 -14.12 -5.65
CA PRO A 65 0.43 -15.34 -6.20
C PRO A 65 -0.61 -15.04 -7.29
N ALA A 66 -0.95 -16.06 -8.08
CA ALA A 66 -2.09 -15.98 -9.00
C ALA A 66 -3.42 -16.08 -8.24
N GLY A 67 -4.50 -15.62 -8.85
CA GLY A 67 -5.85 -15.62 -8.29
C GLY A 67 -6.15 -14.38 -7.45
N ARG A 68 -7.07 -14.53 -6.50
CA ARG A 68 -7.49 -13.44 -5.61
C ARG A 68 -6.38 -13.11 -4.62
N VAL A 69 -5.88 -11.88 -4.70
CA VAL A 69 -4.86 -11.32 -3.80
C VAL A 69 -5.48 -10.19 -3.00
N ALA A 70 -5.26 -10.23 -1.68
CA ALA A 70 -5.55 -9.15 -0.75
C ALA A 70 -4.26 -8.35 -0.52
N ILE A 71 -4.29 -7.05 -0.81
CA ILE A 71 -3.27 -6.09 -0.36
C ILE A 71 -3.88 -5.31 0.80
N THR A 72 -3.32 -5.51 1.98
CA THR A 72 -3.76 -4.88 3.22
C THR A 72 -2.82 -3.73 3.56
N LEU A 73 -3.37 -2.55 3.85
CA LEU A 73 -2.64 -1.35 4.27
C LEU A 73 -3.15 -0.89 5.62
N TYR A 74 -2.23 -0.58 6.52
CA TYR A 74 -2.53 -0.11 7.87
C TYR A 74 -1.34 0.70 8.42
N SER A 75 -1.51 1.30 9.59
CA SER A 75 -0.40 1.82 10.41
C SER A 75 -0.63 1.42 11.85
N GLU A 76 0.44 1.08 12.57
CA GLU A 76 0.38 0.70 13.98
C GLU A 76 0.71 1.88 14.91
N THR A 77 1.51 2.84 14.42
CA THR A 77 2.12 3.87 15.28
C THR A 77 1.53 5.27 15.07
N SER A 78 0.87 5.54 13.93
CA SER A 78 0.40 6.88 13.58
C SER A 78 -0.86 6.83 12.71
N PRO A 79 -1.64 7.94 12.61
CA PRO A 79 -2.66 8.03 11.59
C PRO A 79 -2.02 7.87 10.21
N PRO A 80 -2.51 6.97 9.34
CA PRO A 80 -1.89 6.69 8.06
C PRO A 80 -2.08 7.88 7.08
N PRO A 81 -1.31 7.93 5.97
CA PRO A 81 -1.61 8.84 4.87
C PRO A 81 -2.88 8.40 4.14
N ASP A 82 -3.42 9.25 3.27
CA ASP A 82 -4.56 8.89 2.42
C ASP A 82 -4.08 8.01 1.26
N ILE A 83 -4.80 6.92 0.96
CA ILE A 83 -4.47 6.07 -0.20
C ILE A 83 -5.31 6.50 -1.39
N ASP A 84 -4.65 6.72 -2.52
CA ASP A 84 -5.29 7.05 -3.80
C ASP A 84 -5.38 5.82 -4.72
N LYS A 85 -4.27 5.11 -4.94
CA LYS A 85 -4.20 4.01 -5.91
C LYS A 85 -3.17 2.95 -5.54
N ILE A 86 -3.44 1.70 -5.91
CA ILE A 86 -2.49 0.60 -5.85
C ILE A 86 -2.39 -0.04 -7.23
N THR A 87 -1.17 -0.21 -7.72
CA THR A 87 -0.87 -0.91 -8.98
C THR A 87 0.01 -2.11 -8.71
N VAL A 88 -0.26 -3.21 -9.42
CA VAL A 88 0.61 -4.40 -9.46
C VAL A 88 0.95 -4.69 -10.93
N SER A 89 2.24 -4.73 -11.26
CA SER A 89 2.77 -4.99 -12.61
C SER A 89 3.78 -6.11 -12.63
#